data_AF-A0A660TCK2-F1
#
_entry.id   AF-A0A660TCK2-F1
#
_cell.length_a   1.000
_cell.length_b   1.000
_cell.length_c   1.000
_cell.angle_alpha   90.00
_cell.angle_beta   90.00
_cell.angle_gamma   90.00
#
_symmetry.space_group_name_H-M   'P 1'
#
loop_
_entity.id
_entity.type
_entity.pdbx_description
1 polymer ?
#
loop_
_entity_poly.entity_id
_entity_poly.type
_entity_poly.pdbx_seq_one_letter_code
_entity_poly.pdbx_strand_id
1 'polypeptide(L)'
;MQTGVALTVTVPQLPCPLRDEARVDFFLISYFSAEGMECTYRYKPEIENVELYCTKQNNMPVTARPVIRCGEKGEKEVELLSAGGIFPLDAEIHGDKVVLGLSWKHGIVADIFKELYRQNVPIEKFNLKRFYYELDSLDINDPWLLDKDYIMQKIAGGLFRVTYLKEKPAFPVSVPLTNGRWIFNNPFSQIYKPDSESGILKLNATPGFYTLIELEDLKTVDIYVGKTGDYEYISGNL
;
A
#
# COMPACT_ATOMS: atom_id res chain seq x y z
N MET A 1 -21.36 -13.40 20.07
CA MET A 1 -21.68 -12.17 19.32
C MET A 1 -20.41 -11.33 19.26
N GLN A 2 -19.86 -11.09 18.07
CA GLN A 2 -18.83 -10.07 17.93
C GLN A 2 -19.51 -8.72 18.05
N THR A 3 -19.13 -7.94 19.06
CA THR A 3 -19.57 -6.55 19.22
C THR A 3 -18.81 -5.67 18.22
N GLY A 4 -19.44 -4.69 17.59
CA GLY A 4 -18.73 -3.70 16.78
C GLY A 4 -17.96 -2.69 17.63
N VAL A 5 -17.09 -1.92 17.00
CA VAL A 5 -16.43 -0.73 17.57
C VAL A 5 -16.45 0.40 16.55
N ALA A 6 -16.82 1.60 17.01
CA ALA A 6 -16.71 2.82 16.23
C ALA A 6 -15.26 3.32 16.27
N LEU A 7 -14.66 3.53 15.10
CA LEU A 7 -13.32 4.06 14.93
C LEU A 7 -13.37 5.37 14.15
N THR A 8 -12.63 6.37 14.60
CA THR A 8 -12.27 7.53 13.79
C THR A 8 -10.91 7.24 13.14
N VAL A 9 -10.88 7.01 11.84
CA VAL A 9 -9.67 6.68 11.10
C VAL A 9 -9.04 7.94 10.55
N THR A 10 -7.77 8.19 10.87
CA THR A 10 -6.99 9.31 10.34
C THR A 10 -6.15 8.87 9.16
N VAL A 11 -6.39 9.46 7.98
CA VAL A 11 -5.66 9.14 6.75
C VAL A 11 -4.40 10.03 6.65
N PRO A 12 -3.19 9.48 6.53
CA PRO A 12 -1.97 10.28 6.42
C PRO A 12 -1.88 10.93 5.05
N GLN A 13 -1.30 12.13 5.01
CA GLN A 13 -0.82 12.72 3.76
C GLN A 13 0.22 11.80 3.11
N LEU A 14 0.32 11.81 1.78
CA LEU A 14 1.39 11.13 1.06
C LEU A 14 2.78 11.55 1.61
N PRO A 15 3.77 10.64 1.61
CA PRO A 15 5.13 11.00 1.97
C PRO A 15 5.78 11.83 0.86
N CYS A 16 6.82 12.58 1.18
CA CYS A 16 7.62 13.27 0.17
C CYS A 16 8.38 12.23 -0.69
N PRO A 17 8.57 12.50 -2.00
CA PRO A 17 8.22 13.74 -2.71
C PRO A 17 6.76 13.81 -3.19
N LEU A 18 5.99 12.70 -3.10
CA LEU A 18 4.66 12.61 -3.72
C LEU A 18 3.64 13.58 -3.12
N ARG A 19 3.80 13.98 -1.85
CA ARG A 19 2.92 14.95 -1.18
C ARG A 19 2.65 16.20 -2.01
N ASP A 20 3.70 16.74 -2.62
CA ASP A 20 3.65 18.04 -3.29
C ASP A 20 3.47 17.91 -4.81
N GLU A 21 3.52 16.68 -5.32
CA GLU A 21 3.75 16.40 -6.74
C GLU A 21 2.66 15.50 -7.34
N ALA A 22 2.10 14.57 -6.54
CA ALA A 22 1.08 13.64 -7.00
C ALA A 22 -0.32 14.16 -6.68
N ARG A 23 -1.20 14.16 -7.68
CA ARG A 23 -2.62 14.42 -7.49
C ARG A 23 -3.35 13.13 -7.13
N VAL A 24 -3.91 13.06 -5.92
CA VAL A 24 -4.82 11.98 -5.50
C VAL A 24 -6.26 12.42 -5.76
N ASP A 25 -7.03 11.63 -6.51
CA ASP A 25 -8.43 11.94 -6.79
C ASP A 25 -9.37 11.46 -5.67
N PHE A 26 -9.05 10.35 -5.02
CA PHE A 26 -9.77 9.82 -3.86
C PHE A 26 -8.96 8.73 -3.14
N PHE A 27 -9.41 8.36 -1.95
CA PHE A 27 -8.95 7.18 -1.22
C PHE A 27 -9.99 6.07 -1.25
N LEU A 28 -9.55 4.83 -1.44
CA LEU A 28 -10.32 3.63 -1.15
C LEU A 28 -9.97 3.14 0.25
N ILE A 29 -10.89 3.31 1.19
CA ILE A 29 -10.72 2.80 2.55
C ILE A 29 -11.45 1.47 2.68
N SER A 30 -10.68 0.43 3.03
CA SER A 30 -11.16 -0.94 3.21
C SER A 30 -11.02 -1.36 4.67
N TYR A 31 -12.06 -1.99 5.22
CA TYR A 31 -12.13 -2.48 6.60
C TYR A 31 -13.14 -3.64 6.69
N PHE A 32 -13.22 -4.32 7.82
CA PHE A 32 -14.26 -5.33 8.07
C PHE A 32 -15.33 -4.79 9.01
N SER A 33 -16.59 -4.86 8.57
CA SER A 33 -17.77 -4.42 9.33
C SER A 33 -17.92 -5.18 10.66
N ALA A 34 -18.83 -4.74 11.52
CA ALA A 34 -19.14 -5.45 12.77
C ALA A 34 -19.55 -6.94 12.58
N GLU A 35 -20.00 -7.29 11.37
CA GLU A 35 -20.40 -8.64 10.98
C GLU A 35 -19.24 -9.44 10.36
N GLY A 36 -18.05 -8.84 10.26
CA GLY A 36 -16.86 -9.45 9.65
C GLY A 36 -16.85 -9.41 8.12
N MET A 37 -17.79 -8.71 7.48
CA MET A 37 -17.81 -8.54 6.03
C MET A 37 -16.86 -7.42 5.62
N GLU A 38 -16.10 -7.63 4.55
CA GLU A 38 -15.26 -6.56 4.02
C GLU A 38 -16.13 -5.45 3.40
N CYS A 39 -15.82 -4.21 3.75
CA CYS A 39 -16.40 -3.02 3.16
C CYS A 39 -15.30 -2.16 2.55
N THR A 40 -15.56 -1.58 1.38
CA THR A 40 -14.67 -0.61 0.74
C THR A 40 -15.49 0.58 0.28
N TYR A 41 -15.06 1.79 0.66
CA TYR A 41 -15.72 3.04 0.28
C TYR A 41 -14.73 4.05 -0.29
N ARG A 42 -15.24 4.91 -1.16
CA ARG A 42 -14.51 6.01 -1.79
C ARG A 42 -14.66 7.28 -0.94
N TYR A 43 -13.54 7.91 -0.63
CA TYR A 43 -13.50 9.18 0.11
C TYR A 43 -12.66 10.21 -0.60
N LYS A 44 -13.07 11.48 -0.52
CA LYS A 44 -12.34 12.59 -1.12
C LYS A 44 -10.96 12.80 -0.44
N PRO A 45 -9.95 13.31 -1.15
CA PRO A 45 -8.59 13.44 -0.62
C PRO A 45 -8.46 14.47 0.50
N GLU A 46 -9.39 15.43 0.62
CA GLU A 46 -9.40 16.42 1.69
C GLU A 46 -9.93 15.87 3.02
N ILE A 47 -10.36 14.59 3.06
CA ILE A 47 -10.81 13.98 4.30
C ILE A 47 -9.62 13.66 5.20
N GLU A 48 -9.59 14.25 6.38
CA GLU A 48 -8.58 13.92 7.38
C GLU A 48 -9.02 12.73 8.22
N ASN A 49 -10.32 12.66 8.54
CA ASN A 49 -10.89 11.70 9.47
C ASN A 49 -12.16 11.05 8.92
N VAL A 50 -12.27 9.73 9.07
CA VAL A 50 -13.42 8.93 8.62
C VAL A 50 -13.97 8.10 9.77
N GLU A 51 -15.27 8.19 10.02
CA GLU A 51 -15.93 7.33 11.01
C GLU A 51 -16.32 5.99 10.39
N LEU A 52 -15.83 4.91 10.99
CA LEU A 52 -16.10 3.53 10.58
C LEU A 52 -16.71 2.75 11.74
N TYR A 53 -17.56 1.77 11.43
CA TYR A 53 -18.06 0.81 12.43
C TYR A 53 -17.58 -0.60 12.05
N CYS A 54 -16.54 -1.05 12.74
CA CYS A 54 -15.81 -2.27 12.39
C CYS A 54 -15.98 -3.38 13.42
N THR A 55 -15.56 -4.60 13.08
CA THR A 55 -15.55 -5.69 14.05
C THR A 55 -14.54 -5.43 15.16
N LYS A 56 -14.96 -5.63 16.41
CA LYS A 56 -14.08 -5.50 17.57
C LYS A 56 -13.30 -6.79 17.77
N GLN A 57 -12.26 -6.96 16.96
CA GLN A 57 -11.35 -8.10 17.02
C GLN A 57 -9.90 -7.62 17.05
N ASN A 58 -9.05 -8.33 17.79
CA ASN A 58 -7.62 -8.03 17.77
C ASN A 58 -7.03 -8.23 16.37
N ASN A 59 -6.07 -7.37 16.05
CA ASN A 59 -5.34 -7.34 14.79
C ASN A 59 -6.22 -7.03 13.57
N MET A 60 -7.35 -6.34 13.76
CA MET A 60 -8.27 -6.01 12.67
C MET A 60 -7.71 -4.88 11.79
N PRO A 61 -7.44 -5.13 10.50
CA PRO A 61 -6.78 -4.15 9.64
C PRO A 61 -7.76 -3.16 9.03
N VAL A 62 -7.28 -1.94 8.85
CA VAL A 62 -7.88 -0.90 8.02
C VAL A 62 -6.80 -0.43 7.04
N THR A 63 -7.15 -0.35 5.75
CA THR A 63 -6.24 0.13 4.71
C THR A 63 -6.85 1.31 3.97
N ALA A 64 -6.03 2.31 3.62
CA ALA A 64 -6.41 3.41 2.74
C ALA A 64 -5.50 3.44 1.51
N ARG A 65 -6.06 3.22 0.31
CA ARG A 65 -5.33 3.26 -0.96
C ARG A 65 -5.61 4.57 -1.69
N PRO A 66 -4.59 5.40 -2.00
CA PRO A 66 -4.75 6.52 -2.91
C PRO A 66 -5.07 6.01 -4.31
N VAL A 67 -5.93 6.74 -5.02
CA VAL A 67 -6.24 6.48 -6.43
C VAL A 67 -6.00 7.73 -7.24
N ILE A 68 -5.29 7.57 -8.37
CA ILE A 68 -5.05 8.61 -9.37
C ILE A 68 -5.79 8.23 -10.64
N ARG A 69 -6.61 9.13 -11.17
CA ARG A 69 -7.25 8.96 -12.47
C ARG A 69 -6.33 9.44 -13.58
N CYS A 70 -5.90 8.50 -14.39
CA CYS A 70 -4.95 8.67 -15.47
C CYS A 70 -5.62 8.58 -16.85
N GLY A 71 -4.93 9.09 -17.88
CA GLY A 71 -5.44 9.20 -19.25
C GLY A 71 -6.19 10.51 -19.51
N GLU A 72 -6.39 10.84 -20.79
CA GLU A 72 -6.93 12.14 -21.25
C GLU A 72 -8.29 12.49 -20.63
N LYS A 73 -9.09 11.48 -20.25
CA LYS A 73 -10.42 11.64 -19.65
C LYS A 73 -10.52 11.01 -18.26
N GLY A 74 -9.40 10.64 -17.65
CA GLY A 74 -9.36 9.97 -16.35
C GLY A 74 -9.99 8.57 -16.38
N GLU A 75 -9.89 7.87 -17.51
CA GLU A 75 -10.49 6.57 -17.76
C GLU A 75 -9.81 5.41 -17.00
N LYS A 76 -8.55 5.57 -16.60
CA LYS A 76 -7.78 4.55 -15.87
C LYS A 76 -7.61 4.97 -14.42
N GLU A 77 -8.15 4.19 -13.48
CA GLU A 77 -7.89 4.35 -12.04
C GLU A 77 -6.61 3.57 -11.69
N VAL A 78 -5.55 4.28 -11.31
CA VAL A 78 -4.29 3.69 -10.82
C VAL A 78 -4.25 3.79 -9.31
N GLU A 79 -4.20 2.63 -8.65
CA GLU A 79 -4.10 2.55 -7.20
C GLU A 79 -2.63 2.56 -6.76
N LEU A 80 -2.31 3.40 -5.78
CA LEU A 80 -1.05 3.32 -5.04
C LEU A 80 -1.19 2.28 -3.92
N LEU A 81 -0.05 1.73 -3.49
CA LEU A 81 0.00 0.87 -2.31
C LEU A 81 -0.52 1.61 -1.06
N SER A 82 -1.12 0.86 -0.15
CA SER A 82 -1.95 1.43 0.92
C SER A 82 -1.15 2.04 2.07
N ALA A 83 -1.73 3.04 2.73
CA ALA A 83 -1.49 3.27 4.16
C ALA A 83 -2.31 2.26 4.98
N GLY A 84 -1.86 1.94 6.17
CA GLY A 84 -2.49 0.91 6.99
C GLY A 84 -2.41 1.19 8.48
N GLY A 85 -3.37 0.66 9.21
CA GLY A 85 -3.41 0.64 10.66
C GLY A 85 -4.20 -0.58 11.12
N ILE A 86 -3.88 -1.09 12.30
CA ILE A 86 -4.42 -2.33 12.83
C ILE A 86 -4.96 -2.11 14.25
N PHE A 87 -6.25 -2.34 14.43
CA PHE A 87 -6.89 -2.26 15.73
C PHE A 87 -6.56 -3.50 16.60
N PRO A 88 -6.33 -3.34 17.92
CA PRO A 88 -6.27 -2.09 18.67
C PRO A 88 -4.87 -1.48 18.74
N LEU A 89 -3.87 -2.05 18.07
CA LEU A 89 -2.46 -1.68 18.27
C LEU A 89 -2.15 -0.24 17.84
N ASP A 90 -2.70 0.18 16.70
CA ASP A 90 -2.55 1.54 16.16
C ASP A 90 -3.68 2.49 16.65
N ALA A 91 -4.47 2.05 17.62
CA ALA A 91 -5.62 2.81 18.12
C ALA A 91 -5.30 3.54 19.43
N GLU A 92 -5.63 4.83 19.48
CA GLU A 92 -5.55 5.67 20.66
C GLU A 92 -6.95 6.05 21.15
N ILE A 93 -7.11 6.24 22.46
CA ILE A 93 -8.38 6.67 23.05
C ILE A 93 -8.28 8.16 23.38
N HIS A 94 -9.11 8.98 22.74
CA HIS A 94 -9.24 10.41 23.01
C HIS A 94 -10.65 10.70 23.52
N GLY A 95 -10.83 10.74 24.84
CA GLY A 95 -12.14 10.90 25.45
C GLY A 95 -13.03 9.70 25.19
N ASP A 96 -14.15 9.91 24.48
CA ASP A 96 -15.10 8.89 24.06
C ASP A 96 -14.82 8.29 22.67
N LYS A 97 -13.80 8.82 21.96
CA LYS A 97 -13.44 8.38 20.61
C LYS A 97 -12.24 7.44 20.62
N VAL A 98 -12.32 6.41 19.79
CA VAL A 98 -11.19 5.54 19.45
C VAL A 98 -10.66 6.00 18.09
N VAL A 99 -9.45 6.54 18.07
CA VAL A 99 -8.81 7.05 16.85
C VAL A 99 -7.80 6.03 16.36
N LEU A 100 -7.91 5.61 15.10
CA LEU A 100 -6.96 4.70 14.46
C LEU A 100 -6.10 5.50 13.47
N GLY A 101 -4.82 5.68 13.79
CA GLY A 101 -3.89 6.35 12.89
C GLY A 101 -3.40 5.39 11.81
N LEU A 102 -3.56 5.75 10.53
CA LEU A 102 -2.95 4.98 9.44
C LEU A 102 -1.54 5.49 9.15
N SER A 103 -0.64 4.57 8.76
CA SER A 103 0.75 4.86 8.41
C SER A 103 1.13 4.18 7.10
N TRP A 104 1.91 4.87 6.27
CA TRP A 104 2.49 4.28 5.05
C TRP A 104 3.42 3.10 5.37
N LYS A 105 4.16 3.20 6.48
CA LYS A 105 5.09 2.15 6.92
C LYS A 105 4.35 0.87 7.35
N HIS A 106 3.17 1.01 7.96
CA HIS A 106 2.32 -0.11 8.38
C HIS A 106 1.36 -0.57 7.28
N GLY A 107 1.38 0.07 6.11
CA GLY A 107 0.56 -0.26 4.95
C GLY A 107 0.66 -1.73 4.54
N ILE A 108 1.89 -2.25 4.42
CA ILE A 108 2.13 -3.65 4.05
C ILE A 108 1.55 -4.60 5.11
N VAL A 109 1.65 -4.26 6.40
CA VAL A 109 1.19 -5.15 7.46
C VAL A 109 -0.33 -5.21 7.49
N ALA A 110 -1.01 -4.07 7.37
CA ALA A 110 -2.46 -4.05 7.27
C ALA A 110 -2.96 -4.81 6.02
N ASP A 111 -2.26 -4.72 4.89
CA ASP A 111 -2.63 -5.46 3.68
C ASP A 111 -2.43 -6.99 3.85
N ILE A 112 -1.32 -7.42 4.46
CA ILE A 112 -1.08 -8.81 4.85
C ILE A 112 -2.22 -9.33 5.74
N PHE A 113 -2.56 -8.59 6.80
CA PHE A 113 -3.58 -9.03 7.75
C PHE A 113 -4.97 -9.02 7.14
N LYS A 114 -5.26 -8.11 6.22
CA LYS A 114 -6.54 -8.06 5.49
C LYS A 114 -6.70 -9.32 4.66
N GLU A 115 -5.65 -9.72 3.94
CA GLU A 115 -5.68 -10.92 3.10
C GLU A 115 -5.71 -12.21 3.93
N LEU A 116 -4.97 -12.27 5.03
CA LEU A 116 -5.06 -13.40 5.97
C LEU A 116 -6.47 -13.54 6.56
N TYR A 117 -7.11 -12.43 6.94
CA TYR A 117 -8.47 -12.46 7.45
C TYR A 117 -9.49 -12.90 6.39
N ARG A 118 -9.37 -12.43 5.14
CA ARG A 118 -10.18 -12.92 4.00
C ARG A 118 -10.08 -14.43 3.81
N GLN A 119 -8.91 -14.99 4.08
CA GLN A 119 -8.63 -16.43 4.00
C GLN A 119 -9.02 -17.19 5.28
N ASN A 120 -9.74 -16.55 6.22
CA ASN A 120 -10.14 -17.11 7.51
C ASN A 120 -8.97 -17.59 8.38
N VAL A 121 -7.80 -16.99 8.24
CA VAL A 121 -6.66 -17.24 9.13
C VAL A 121 -6.93 -16.55 10.47
N PRO A 122 -6.74 -17.23 11.63
CA PRO A 122 -6.98 -16.66 12.95
C PRO A 122 -5.89 -15.65 13.34
N ILE A 123 -6.07 -14.41 12.87
CA ILE A 123 -5.13 -13.31 13.11
C ILE A 123 -5.16 -12.79 14.55
N GLU A 124 -6.22 -13.02 15.32
CA GLU A 124 -6.44 -12.42 16.64
C GLU A 124 -5.44 -12.87 17.71
N LYS A 125 -4.78 -14.02 17.48
CA LYS A 125 -3.77 -14.59 18.39
C LYS A 125 -2.35 -14.21 18.01
N PHE A 126 -2.16 -13.56 16.87
CA PHE A 126 -0.83 -13.22 16.39
C PHE A 126 -0.22 -12.10 17.23
N ASN A 127 1.07 -12.24 17.57
CA ASN A 127 1.80 -11.21 18.32
C ASN A 127 2.23 -10.07 17.38
N LEU A 128 1.26 -9.22 17.02
CA LEU A 128 1.48 -8.11 16.11
C LEU A 128 2.47 -7.08 16.65
N LYS A 129 2.46 -6.83 17.97
CA LYS A 129 3.41 -5.92 18.62
C LYS A 129 4.86 -6.34 18.37
N ARG A 130 5.16 -7.63 18.50
CA ARG A 130 6.50 -8.16 18.17
C ARG A 130 6.79 -7.99 16.68
N PHE A 131 5.83 -8.27 15.81
CA PHE A 131 6.03 -8.11 14.36
C PHE A 131 6.36 -6.65 13.98
N TYR A 132 5.64 -5.68 14.52
CA TYR A 132 5.93 -4.25 14.32
C TYR A 132 7.34 -3.90 14.80
N TYR A 133 7.71 -4.31 16.01
CA TYR A 133 9.05 -4.08 16.53
C TYR A 133 10.15 -4.62 15.60
N GLU A 134 9.97 -5.86 15.13
CA GLU A 134 10.96 -6.51 14.25
C GLU A 134 10.98 -5.83 12.87
N LEU A 135 9.82 -5.45 12.31
CA LEU A 135 9.73 -4.69 11.05
C LEU A 135 10.38 -3.30 11.18
N ASP A 136 10.11 -2.58 12.26
CA ASP A 136 10.64 -1.26 12.52
C ASP A 136 12.15 -1.26 12.78
N SER A 137 12.68 -2.38 13.27
CA SER A 137 14.10 -2.60 13.44
C SER A 137 14.85 -2.89 12.13
N LEU A 138 14.11 -3.20 11.05
CA LEU A 138 14.70 -3.27 9.72
C LEU A 138 14.94 -1.83 9.24
N ASP A 139 16.19 -1.50 8.94
CA ASP A 139 16.58 -0.23 8.33
C ASP A 139 16.20 -0.21 6.83
N ILE A 140 14.89 -0.35 6.55
CA ILE A 140 14.31 -0.43 5.22
C ILE A 140 13.47 0.83 4.99
N ASN A 141 13.82 1.59 3.96
CA ASN A 141 13.10 2.81 3.59
C ASN A 141 11.70 2.53 3.03
N ASP A 142 11.54 1.44 2.26
CA ASP A 142 10.27 1.03 1.65
C ASP A 142 9.89 -0.40 2.08
N PRO A 143 8.96 -0.55 3.06
CA PRO A 143 8.50 -1.86 3.51
C PRO A 143 7.84 -2.70 2.42
N TRP A 144 7.37 -2.09 1.32
CA TRP A 144 6.72 -2.82 0.22
C TRP A 144 7.68 -3.64 -0.64
N LEU A 145 8.99 -3.48 -0.44
CA LEU A 145 10.02 -4.34 -1.05
C LEU A 145 10.08 -5.74 -0.42
N LEU A 146 9.48 -5.93 0.75
CA LEU A 146 9.43 -7.23 1.42
C LEU A 146 8.63 -8.26 0.62
N ASP A 147 9.01 -9.53 0.74
CA ASP A 147 8.27 -10.65 0.17
C ASP A 147 6.97 -10.91 0.95
N LYS A 148 5.94 -10.13 0.60
CA LYS A 148 4.60 -10.18 1.21
C LYS A 148 4.02 -11.60 1.20
N ASP A 149 4.11 -12.30 0.07
CA ASP A 149 3.52 -13.62 -0.11
C ASP A 149 4.22 -14.65 0.80
N TYR A 150 5.55 -14.57 0.90
CA TYR A 150 6.30 -15.41 1.81
C TYR A 150 5.96 -15.11 3.27
N ILE A 151 5.88 -13.84 3.67
CA ILE A 151 5.49 -13.44 5.03
C ILE A 151 4.10 -13.99 5.37
N MET A 152 3.11 -13.77 4.49
CA MET A 152 1.75 -14.29 4.64
C MET A 152 1.74 -15.81 4.80
N GLN A 153 2.47 -16.53 3.94
CA GLN A 153 2.57 -17.99 4.03
C GLN A 153 3.09 -18.45 5.41
N LYS A 154 4.09 -17.76 5.96
CA LYS A 154 4.65 -18.11 7.28
C LYS A 154 3.69 -17.80 8.42
N ILE A 155 3.04 -16.63 8.38
CA ILE A 155 2.04 -16.25 9.38
C ILE A 155 0.84 -17.21 9.36
N ALA A 156 0.34 -17.57 8.18
CA ALA A 156 -0.73 -18.55 8.02
C ALA A 156 -0.38 -19.92 8.60
N GLY A 157 0.91 -20.31 8.52
CA GLY A 157 1.44 -21.51 9.17
C GLY A 157 1.66 -21.39 10.69
N GLY A 158 1.30 -20.26 11.32
CA GLY A 158 1.47 -20.01 12.75
C GLY A 158 2.91 -19.74 13.18
N LEU A 159 3.80 -19.44 12.23
CA LEU A 159 5.23 -19.23 12.49
C LEU A 159 5.63 -17.80 12.16
N PHE A 160 6.32 -17.14 13.08
CA PHE A 160 6.98 -15.87 12.81
C PHE A 160 8.40 -15.86 13.34
N ARG A 161 9.33 -15.45 12.47
CA ARG A 161 10.73 -15.18 12.78
C ARG A 161 11.13 -13.95 11.97
N VAL A 162 11.97 -13.09 12.55
CA VAL A 162 12.49 -11.90 11.85
C VAL A 162 13.17 -12.25 10.53
N THR A 163 13.81 -13.43 10.44
CA THR A 163 14.41 -13.95 9.21
C THR A 163 13.42 -14.19 8.06
N TYR A 164 12.11 -14.06 8.30
CA TYR A 164 11.09 -14.15 7.25
C TYR A 164 10.80 -12.79 6.60
N LEU A 165 11.21 -11.69 7.23
CA LEU A 165 11.14 -10.36 6.67
C LEU A 165 12.35 -10.15 5.75
N LYS A 166 12.22 -10.55 4.49
CA LYS A 166 13.27 -10.42 3.48
C LYS A 166 12.76 -9.59 2.32
N GLU A 167 13.60 -8.70 1.81
CA GLU A 167 13.36 -8.02 0.55
C GLU A 167 13.38 -9.02 -0.61
N LYS A 168 12.53 -8.75 -1.60
CA LYS A 168 12.57 -9.46 -2.88
C LYS A 168 13.86 -9.10 -3.64
N PRO A 169 14.38 -10.01 -4.49
CA PRO A 169 15.47 -9.64 -5.39
C PRO A 169 15.03 -8.49 -6.30
N ALA A 170 15.93 -7.55 -6.55
CA ALA A 170 15.71 -6.45 -7.49
C ALA A 170 16.45 -6.72 -8.80
N PHE A 171 15.79 -6.45 -9.92
CA PHE A 171 16.30 -6.67 -11.26
C PHE A 171 16.39 -5.34 -12.01
N PRO A 172 17.45 -5.14 -12.83
CA PRO A 172 17.56 -3.96 -13.66
C PRO A 172 16.51 -4.00 -14.78
N VAL A 173 15.73 -2.95 -14.88
CA VAL A 173 14.67 -2.75 -15.87
C VAL A 173 14.97 -1.47 -16.65
N SER A 174 14.79 -1.53 -17.98
CA SER A 174 14.90 -0.37 -18.87
C SER A 174 13.59 -0.19 -19.63
N VAL A 175 12.97 0.98 -19.47
CA VAL A 175 11.66 1.29 -20.08
C VAL A 175 11.79 2.55 -20.92
N PRO A 176 11.40 2.53 -22.20
CA PRO A 176 11.31 3.74 -23.01
C PRO A 176 10.10 4.56 -22.56
N LEU A 177 10.33 5.84 -22.25
CA LEU A 177 9.33 6.77 -21.76
C LEU A 177 9.47 8.11 -22.49
N THR A 178 8.38 8.86 -22.59
CA THR A 178 8.47 10.25 -23.00
C THR A 178 9.17 11.08 -21.92
N ASN A 179 9.82 12.16 -22.34
CA ASN A 179 10.31 13.18 -21.41
C ASN A 179 9.16 13.63 -20.50
N GLY A 180 9.46 13.80 -19.22
CA GLY A 180 8.47 14.08 -18.19
C GLY A 180 8.95 13.64 -16.82
N ARG A 181 8.09 13.80 -15.82
CA ARG A 181 8.37 13.39 -14.43
C ARG A 181 7.50 12.21 -14.11
N TRP A 182 8.10 11.09 -13.73
CA TRP A 182 7.40 9.82 -13.56
C TRP A 182 7.48 9.33 -12.13
N ILE A 183 6.43 8.66 -11.66
CA ILE A 183 6.39 7.98 -10.35
C ILE A 183 5.91 6.55 -10.51
N PHE A 184 6.30 5.65 -9.60
CA PHE A 184 5.67 4.36 -9.44
C PHE A 184 4.37 4.49 -8.65
N ASN A 185 3.46 3.52 -8.84
CA ASN A 185 2.27 3.32 -8.00
C ASN A 185 2.61 2.81 -6.58
N ASN A 186 3.64 3.39 -5.96
CA ASN A 186 4.13 3.11 -4.62
C ASN A 186 4.28 4.45 -3.87
N PRO A 187 3.73 4.59 -2.65
CA PRO A 187 3.82 5.83 -1.88
C PRO A 187 5.27 6.25 -1.60
N PHE A 188 6.22 5.32 -1.53
CA PHE A 188 7.66 5.61 -1.33
C PHE A 188 8.41 5.88 -2.64
N SER A 189 7.69 6.05 -3.77
CA SER A 189 8.32 6.36 -5.05
C SER A 189 9.05 7.71 -5.00
N GLN A 190 10.28 7.72 -5.51
CA GLN A 190 10.94 8.95 -5.94
C GLN A 190 10.36 9.44 -7.28
N ILE A 191 10.77 10.64 -7.69
CA ILE A 191 10.49 11.17 -9.03
C ILE A 191 11.59 10.72 -9.97
N TYR A 192 11.19 10.01 -11.02
CA TYR A 192 12.05 9.53 -12.07
C TYR A 192 12.02 10.47 -13.28
N LYS A 193 13.18 10.62 -13.92
CA LYS A 193 13.31 11.33 -15.20
C LYS A 193 14.03 10.41 -16.18
N PRO A 194 13.45 10.12 -17.35
CA PRO A 194 14.14 9.39 -18.40
C PRO A 194 15.40 10.14 -18.83
N ASP A 195 16.37 9.40 -19.34
CA ASP A 195 17.55 10.01 -19.95
C ASP A 195 17.15 10.88 -21.15
N SER A 196 17.62 12.13 -21.20
CA SER A 196 17.15 13.12 -22.17
C SER A 196 17.55 12.83 -23.63
N GLU A 197 18.59 12.03 -23.84
CA GLU A 197 19.07 11.67 -25.18
C GLU A 197 18.41 10.40 -25.70
N SER A 198 18.32 9.37 -24.85
CA SER A 198 17.80 8.06 -25.21
C SER A 198 16.29 7.87 -24.96
N GLY A 199 15.68 8.70 -24.10
CA GLY A 199 14.30 8.52 -23.65
C GLY A 199 14.10 7.27 -22.80
N ILE A 200 15.18 6.68 -22.27
CA ILE A 200 15.11 5.44 -21.50
C ILE A 200 15.20 5.75 -20.01
N LEU A 201 14.25 5.23 -19.23
CA LEU A 201 14.36 5.17 -17.78
C LEU A 201 14.96 3.82 -17.36
N LYS A 202 16.06 3.87 -16.60
CA LYS A 202 16.68 2.70 -15.98
C LYS A 202 16.37 2.69 -14.48
N LEU A 203 15.88 1.57 -13.98
CA LEU A 203 15.50 1.40 -12.58
C LEU A 203 15.74 -0.03 -12.12
N ASN A 204 15.74 -0.25 -10.80
CA ASN A 204 15.72 -1.58 -10.22
C ASN A 204 14.31 -1.86 -9.70
N ALA A 205 13.67 -2.92 -10.18
CA ALA A 205 12.34 -3.34 -9.75
C ALA A 205 12.35 -4.77 -9.22
N THR A 206 11.54 -5.03 -8.20
CA THR A 206 11.33 -6.38 -7.68
C THR A 206 10.30 -7.13 -8.54
N PRO A 207 10.12 -8.46 -8.38
CA PRO A 207 9.06 -9.17 -9.07
C PRO A 207 7.66 -8.68 -8.67
N GLY A 208 6.85 -8.35 -9.67
CA GLY A 208 5.52 -7.80 -9.49
C GLY A 208 4.97 -7.07 -10.72
N PHE A 209 3.81 -6.46 -10.54
CA PHE A 209 3.20 -5.54 -11.48
C PHE A 209 3.29 -4.11 -10.94
N TYR A 210 3.72 -3.20 -11.80
CA TYR A 210 3.91 -1.80 -11.48
C TYR A 210 3.25 -0.94 -12.54
N THR A 211 2.80 0.24 -12.15
CA THR A 211 2.36 1.28 -13.09
C THR A 211 3.23 2.50 -12.86
N LEU A 212 3.93 2.93 -13.90
CA LEU A 212 4.53 4.26 -13.98
C LEU A 212 3.45 5.26 -14.38
N ILE A 213 3.45 6.41 -13.71
CA ILE A 213 2.51 7.51 -13.92
C ILE A 213 3.32 8.77 -14.21
N GLU A 214 3.09 9.41 -15.35
CA GLU A 214 3.65 10.72 -15.69
C GLU A 214 2.84 11.80 -14.94
N LEU A 215 3.51 12.76 -14.30
CA LEU A 215 2.87 13.67 -13.34
C LEU A 215 2.07 14.82 -13.99
N GLU A 216 2.34 15.16 -15.26
CA GLU A 216 1.73 16.31 -15.94
C GLU A 216 0.53 15.90 -16.79
N ASP A 217 0.74 14.98 -17.74
CA ASP A 217 -0.26 14.48 -18.68
C ASP A 217 -0.98 13.22 -18.15
N LEU A 218 -0.55 12.67 -16.99
CA LEU A 218 -1.11 11.46 -16.40
C LEU A 218 -1.12 10.26 -17.36
N LYS A 219 -0.07 10.17 -18.19
CA LYS A 219 0.21 9.00 -19.03
C LYS A 219 0.66 7.83 -18.16
N THR A 220 0.42 6.60 -18.63
CA THR A 220 0.81 5.41 -17.86
C THR A 220 1.56 4.39 -18.67
N VAL A 221 2.52 3.74 -18.02
CA VAL A 221 3.20 2.55 -18.55
C VAL A 221 3.13 1.47 -17.50
N ASP A 222 2.52 0.34 -17.84
CA ASP A 222 2.47 -0.82 -16.96
C ASP A 222 3.71 -1.68 -17.20
N ILE A 223 4.32 -2.16 -16.13
CA ILE A 223 5.52 -2.99 -16.16
C ILE A 223 5.25 -4.26 -15.37
N TYR A 224 5.53 -5.41 -15.98
CA TYR A 224 5.57 -6.69 -15.30
C TYR A 224 7.02 -7.15 -15.19
N VAL A 225 7.43 -7.54 -13.99
CA VAL A 225 8.75 -8.13 -13.73
C VAL A 225 8.56 -9.55 -13.19
N GLY A 226 9.06 -10.53 -13.92
CA GLY A 226 9.04 -11.94 -13.57
C GLY A 226 10.01 -12.29 -12.45
N LYS A 227 9.82 -13.48 -11.86
CA LYS A 227 10.68 -13.97 -10.76
C LYS A 227 12.12 -14.22 -11.18
N THR A 228 12.39 -14.34 -12.48
CA THR A 228 13.72 -14.56 -13.05
C THR A 228 14.37 -13.29 -13.58
N GLY A 229 13.70 -12.13 -13.45
CA GLY A 229 14.19 -10.84 -13.91
C GLY A 229 13.87 -10.51 -15.37
N ASP A 230 13.21 -11.43 -16.07
CA ASP A 230 12.48 -11.14 -17.31
C ASP A 230 11.43 -10.05 -17.05
N TYR A 231 11.24 -9.13 -17.99
CA TYR A 231 10.24 -8.08 -17.84
C TYR A 231 9.61 -7.67 -19.17
N GLU A 232 8.38 -7.20 -19.07
CA GLU A 232 7.58 -6.68 -20.17
C GLU A 232 6.99 -5.32 -19.76
N TYR A 233 6.77 -4.44 -20.73
CA TYR A 233 6.06 -3.19 -20.48
C TYR A 233 4.99 -2.96 -21.55
N ILE A 234 3.89 -2.34 -21.12
CA ILE A 234 2.75 -1.99 -21.97
C ILE A 234 2.50 -0.50 -21.80
N SER A 235 2.67 0.25 -22.89
CA SER A 235 2.36 1.68 -22.94
C SER A 235 0.86 1.90 -23.11
N GLY A 236 0.22 2.54 -22.13
CA GLY A 236 -1.12 3.08 -22.28
C GLY A 236 -1.04 4.48 -22.89
N ASN A 237 -1.37 4.62 -24.17
CA ASN A 237 -1.42 5.90 -24.91
C ASN A 237 -0.18 6.80 -24.69
N LEU A 238 0.98 6.40 -25.21
CA LEU A 238 2.17 7.29 -25.28
C LEU A 238 1.97 8.42 -26.29
#